data_AF-A0AAW1I9G4-F1
#
_entry.id   AF-A0AAW1I9G4-F1
#
_cell.length_a   1.000
_cell.length_b   1.000
_cell.length_c   1.000
_cell.angle_alpha   90.00
_cell.angle_beta   90.00
_cell.angle_gamma   90.00
#
_symmetry.space_group_name_H-M   'P 1'
#
loop_
_entity.id
_entity.type
_entity.pdbx_description
1 polymer ?
#
loop_
_entity_poly.entity_id
_entity_poly.type
_entity_poly.pdbx_seq_one_letter_code
_entity_poly.pdbx_strand_id
1 'polypeptide(L)'
;MKLFKSPRTLPTTDGNIGEQDYDNAIRRSEIKDLRKLIEGHWCNELSSLALKDLKEKHWEKPLQLPLTSDLQLFNNYIDALADESLKGLENSDNNKIYYKQLTQCVLAKTVLFNRKRVGDVQYLKIENYNKSYSTVNPECFDQALTEVEKIISKNHKRVITGGKGSKPWRKLLAKTISV
;
A
#
# COMPACT_ATOMS: atom_id res chain seq x y z
N MET A 1 10.16 28.35 11.32
CA MET A 1 10.28 29.32 12.42
C MET A 1 11.64 29.07 13.10
N LYS A 2 12.68 29.80 12.69
CA LYS A 2 14.06 29.61 13.20
C LYS A 2 14.18 30.35 14.53
N LEU A 3 14.31 29.63 15.64
CA LEU A 3 14.69 30.22 16.93
C LEU A 3 16.21 30.44 16.93
N PHE A 4 16.66 31.56 16.36
CA PHE A 4 18.01 32.06 16.59
C PHE A 4 18.10 32.47 18.07
N LYS A 5 18.72 31.63 18.90
CA LYS A 5 19.12 32.03 20.25
C LYS A 5 20.41 32.84 20.13
N SER A 6 20.36 34.08 20.61
CA SER A 6 21.49 35.02 20.67
C SER A 6 22.70 34.42 21.41
N PRO A 7 23.95 34.77 21.05
CA PRO A 7 25.14 34.33 21.77
C PRO A 7 25.10 34.86 23.21
N ARG A 8 25.25 33.96 24.19
CA ARG A 8 25.28 34.32 25.61
C ARG A 8 26.62 35.00 25.92
N THR A 9 26.61 36.29 26.23
CA THR A 9 27.80 37.06 26.59
C THR A 9 28.34 36.64 27.96
N LEU A 10 29.66 36.56 28.07
CA LEU A 10 30.42 36.15 29.26
C LEU A 10 30.61 37.32 30.24
N PRO A 11 30.56 37.11 31.56
CA PRO A 11 31.11 38.06 32.52
C PRO A 11 32.62 37.81 32.69
N THR A 12 33.42 38.86 32.49
CA THR A 12 34.85 38.89 32.79
C THR A 12 35.08 38.98 34.30
N THR A 13 35.88 38.08 34.86
CA THR A 13 36.45 38.23 36.21
C THR A 13 37.90 37.75 36.23
N ASP A 14 38.78 38.62 36.70
CA ASP A 14 40.19 38.39 36.99
C ASP A 14 40.37 37.32 38.08
N GLY A 15 41.43 36.52 37.96
CA GLY A 15 41.94 35.65 39.02
C GLY A 15 41.71 34.15 38.79
N ASN A 16 42.82 33.42 38.78
CA ASN A 16 43.05 32.00 38.43
C ASN A 16 42.29 30.94 39.28
N ILE A 17 41.16 31.32 39.90
CA ILE A 17 40.27 30.47 40.70
C ILE A 17 38.87 30.41 40.03
N GLY A 18 38.50 31.39 39.19
CA GLY A 18 37.20 31.44 38.49
C GLY A 18 37.13 30.70 37.14
N GLU A 19 38.27 30.46 36.49
CA GLU A 19 38.34 29.85 35.15
C GLU A 19 38.06 28.34 35.19
N GLN A 20 38.56 27.66 36.23
CA GLN A 20 38.31 26.24 36.48
C GLN A 20 36.82 25.97 36.81
N ASP A 21 36.20 26.86 37.57
CA ASP A 21 34.78 26.76 37.93
C ASP A 21 33.85 27.05 36.74
N TYR A 22 34.25 27.94 35.85
CA TYR A 22 33.54 28.24 34.60
C TYR A 22 33.59 27.05 33.61
N ASP A 23 34.76 26.43 33.43
CA ASP A 23 34.93 25.23 32.60
C ASP A 23 34.12 24.04 33.18
N ASN A 24 34.11 23.88 34.50
CA ASN A 24 33.27 22.91 35.19
C ASN A 24 31.76 23.18 34.99
N ALA A 25 31.33 24.44 34.93
CA ALA A 25 29.93 24.80 34.69
C ALA A 25 29.50 24.53 33.24
N ILE A 26 30.36 24.78 32.26
CA ILE A 26 30.12 24.43 30.85
C ILE A 26 30.00 22.91 30.71
N ARG A 27 30.95 22.16 31.26
CA ARG A 27 30.95 20.69 31.23
C ARG A 27 29.68 20.12 31.86
N ARG A 28 29.19 20.71 32.96
CA ARG A 28 27.90 20.34 33.58
C ARG A 28 26.70 20.64 32.68
N SER A 29 26.73 21.70 31.88
CA SER A 29 25.66 22.00 30.92
C SER A 29 25.66 21.02 29.75
N GLU A 30 26.84 20.72 29.20
CA GLU A 30 27.00 19.76 28.11
C GLU A 30 26.54 18.36 28.51
N ILE A 31 26.88 17.92 29.73
CA ILE A 31 26.40 16.63 30.28
C ILE A 31 24.87 16.62 30.42
N LYS A 32 24.24 17.74 30.80
CA LYS A 32 22.78 17.85 30.89
C LYS A 32 22.12 17.80 29.51
N ASP A 33 22.72 18.42 28.51
CA ASP A 33 22.21 18.42 27.14
C ASP A 33 22.38 17.05 26.48
N LEU A 34 23.51 16.38 26.71
CA LEU A 34 23.75 15.00 26.28
C LEU A 34 22.75 14.03 26.95
N ARG A 35 22.47 14.19 28.24
CA ARG A 35 21.46 13.40 28.95
C ARG A 35 20.07 13.56 28.32
N LYS A 36 19.66 14.80 28.02
CA LYS A 36 18.38 15.06 27.34
C LYS A 36 18.32 14.44 25.94
N LEU A 37 19.43 14.49 25.21
CA LEU A 37 19.52 13.90 23.88
C LEU A 37 19.41 12.36 23.96
N ILE A 38 20.08 11.73 24.92
CA ILE A 38 19.93 10.29 25.18
C ILE A 38 18.49 9.96 25.56
N GLU A 39 17.88 10.66 26.52
CA GLU A 39 16.49 10.42 26.94
C GLU A 39 15.50 10.56 25.76
N GLY A 40 15.74 11.50 24.84
CA GLY A 40 14.90 11.70 23.65
C GLY A 40 15.09 10.65 22.55
N HIS A 41 16.30 10.13 22.36
CA HIS A 41 16.63 9.19 21.28
C HIS A 41 16.58 7.72 21.71
N TRP A 42 16.79 7.42 22.99
CA TRP A 42 16.92 6.05 23.52
C TRP A 42 15.75 5.17 23.14
N CYS A 43 14.52 5.63 23.39
CA CYS A 43 13.32 4.85 23.09
C CYS A 43 13.15 4.60 21.59
N ASN A 44 13.54 5.57 20.74
CA ASN A 44 13.40 5.46 19.29
C ASN A 44 14.42 4.48 18.70
N GLU A 45 15.69 4.55 19.11
CA GLU A 45 16.74 3.65 18.65
C GLU A 45 16.47 2.21 19.12
N LEU A 46 16.10 2.03 20.39
CA LEU A 46 15.78 0.71 20.93
C LEU A 46 14.55 0.10 20.25
N SER A 47 13.49 0.90 20.06
CA SER A 47 12.27 0.43 19.37
C SER A 47 12.52 0.15 17.90
N SER A 48 13.36 0.96 17.22
CA SER A 48 13.75 0.74 15.83
C SER A 48 14.51 -0.58 15.67
N LEU A 49 15.46 -0.85 16.56
CA LEU A 49 16.24 -2.09 16.54
C LEU A 49 15.38 -3.31 16.86
N ALA A 50 14.51 -3.23 17.87
CA ALA A 50 13.55 -4.29 18.19
C ALA A 50 12.57 -4.55 17.03
N LEU A 51 12.11 -3.52 16.33
CA LEU A 51 11.25 -3.65 15.16
C LEU A 51 11.99 -4.30 13.98
N LYS A 52 13.27 -3.96 13.79
CA LYS A 52 14.12 -4.59 12.78
C LYS A 52 14.26 -6.08 13.06
N ASP A 53 14.63 -6.46 14.27
CA ASP A 53 14.78 -7.86 14.70
C ASP A 53 13.46 -8.65 14.54
N LEU A 54 12.33 -8.05 14.95
CA LEU A 54 11.01 -8.66 14.75
C LEU A 54 10.68 -8.91 13.27
N LYS A 55 11.02 -7.96 12.38
CA LYS A 55 10.79 -8.09 10.94
C LYS A 55 11.72 -9.13 10.31
N GLU A 56 12.98 -9.16 10.69
CA GLU A 56 13.96 -10.15 10.21
C GLU A 56 13.50 -11.56 10.60
N LYS A 57 13.13 -11.78 11.87
CA LYS A 57 12.56 -13.05 12.35
C LYS A 57 11.26 -13.45 11.66
N HIS A 58 10.47 -12.46 11.21
CA HIS A 58 9.27 -12.73 10.41
C HIS A 58 9.61 -13.17 8.98
N TRP A 59 10.71 -12.67 8.39
CA TRP A 59 11.13 -13.00 7.03
C TRP A 59 11.91 -14.31 6.92
N GLU A 60 12.60 -14.73 7.98
CA GLU A 60 13.26 -16.04 8.03
C GLU A 60 12.28 -17.21 7.92
N LYS A 61 11.00 -16.98 8.26
CA LYS A 61 9.98 -18.01 8.11
C LYS A 61 9.71 -18.25 6.61
N PRO A 62 9.76 -19.51 6.14
CA PRO A 62 9.44 -19.80 4.76
C PRO A 62 7.99 -19.38 4.47
N LEU A 63 7.83 -18.47 3.52
CA LEU A 63 6.52 -18.00 3.08
C LEU A 63 5.80 -19.17 2.40
N GLN A 64 4.78 -19.73 3.05
CA GLN A 64 3.90 -20.72 2.41
C GLN A 64 3.08 -20.02 1.33
N LEU A 65 3.50 -20.19 0.08
CA LEU A 65 2.73 -19.73 -1.06
C LEU A 65 1.55 -20.69 -1.27
N PRO A 66 0.35 -20.16 -1.58
CA PRO A 66 -0.79 -21.00 -1.88
C PRO A 66 -0.49 -21.87 -3.11
N LEU A 67 -0.91 -23.12 -3.06
CA LEU A 67 -0.78 -24.02 -4.20
C LEU A 67 -1.81 -23.63 -5.28
N THR A 68 -1.57 -24.07 -6.51
CA THR A 68 -2.51 -23.85 -7.62
C THR A 68 -3.89 -24.47 -7.32
N SER A 69 -3.92 -25.60 -6.59
CA SER A 69 -5.17 -26.22 -6.11
C SER A 69 -6.00 -25.28 -5.23
N ASP A 70 -5.33 -24.52 -4.36
CA ASP A 70 -6.00 -23.63 -3.41
C ASP A 70 -6.63 -22.44 -4.13
N LEU A 71 -5.95 -21.95 -5.19
CA LEU A 71 -6.49 -20.92 -6.07
C LEU A 71 -7.71 -21.40 -6.86
N GLN A 72 -7.69 -22.65 -7.33
CA GLN A 72 -8.83 -23.26 -8.01
C GLN A 72 -10.03 -23.41 -7.06
N LEU A 73 -9.80 -23.93 -5.86
CA LEU A 73 -10.83 -24.07 -4.83
C LEU A 73 -11.46 -22.70 -4.49
N PHE A 74 -10.62 -21.68 -4.33
CA PHE A 74 -11.09 -20.32 -4.02
C PHE A 74 -11.88 -19.69 -5.17
N ASN A 75 -11.42 -19.85 -6.43
CA ASN A 75 -12.17 -19.35 -7.58
C ASN A 75 -13.54 -20.02 -7.69
N ASN A 76 -13.60 -21.35 -7.57
CA ASN A 76 -14.85 -22.10 -7.63
C ASN A 76 -15.82 -21.67 -6.52
N TYR A 77 -15.29 -21.40 -5.32
CA TYR A 77 -16.09 -20.87 -4.22
C TYR A 77 -16.66 -19.48 -4.53
N ILE A 78 -15.87 -18.57 -5.11
CA ILE A 78 -16.36 -17.23 -5.49
C ILE A 78 -17.39 -17.33 -6.62
N ASP A 79 -17.21 -18.26 -7.56
CA ASP A 79 -18.19 -18.53 -8.63
C ASP A 79 -19.54 -18.96 -8.03
N ALA A 80 -19.54 -19.96 -7.15
CA ALA A 80 -20.75 -20.42 -6.49
C ALA A 80 -21.45 -19.31 -5.69
N LEU A 81 -20.68 -18.50 -4.96
CA LEU A 81 -21.25 -17.40 -4.15
C LEU A 81 -21.78 -16.25 -5.00
N ALA A 82 -21.18 -16.00 -6.17
CA ALA A 82 -21.68 -15.03 -7.14
C ALA A 82 -23.02 -15.50 -7.72
N ASP A 83 -23.14 -16.78 -8.10
CA ASP A 83 -24.37 -17.36 -8.65
C ASP A 83 -25.51 -17.37 -7.63
N GLU A 84 -25.22 -17.70 -6.37
CA GLU A 84 -26.18 -17.61 -5.26
C GLU A 84 -26.67 -16.17 -5.06
N SER A 85 -25.73 -15.21 -5.05
CA SER A 85 -26.06 -13.79 -4.87
C SER A 85 -26.89 -13.23 -6.03
N LEU A 86 -26.63 -13.67 -7.27
CA LEU A 86 -27.41 -13.29 -8.45
C LEU A 86 -28.84 -13.81 -8.36
N LYS A 87 -29.01 -15.11 -8.06
CA LYS A 87 -30.34 -15.71 -7.84
C LYS A 87 -31.08 -15.02 -6.70
N GLY A 88 -30.38 -14.66 -5.62
CA GLY A 88 -30.94 -13.90 -4.52
C GLY A 88 -31.45 -12.53 -4.94
N LEU A 89 -30.72 -11.83 -5.81
CA LEU A 89 -31.09 -10.51 -6.31
C LEU A 89 -32.28 -10.57 -7.29
N GLU A 90 -32.34 -11.59 -8.15
CA GLU A 90 -33.46 -11.80 -9.09
C GLU A 90 -34.78 -12.12 -8.37
N ASN A 91 -34.71 -12.88 -7.28
CA ASN A 91 -35.90 -13.27 -6.52
C ASN A 91 -36.36 -12.21 -5.50
N SER A 92 -35.53 -11.19 -5.21
CA SER A 92 -35.85 -10.18 -4.20
C SER A 92 -35.30 -8.80 -4.59
N ASP A 93 -36.23 -7.93 -5.01
CA ASP A 93 -35.96 -6.61 -5.62
C ASP A 93 -35.11 -5.63 -4.79
N ASN A 94 -34.76 -5.93 -3.53
CA ASN A 94 -34.03 -4.95 -2.71
C ASN A 94 -33.18 -5.52 -1.56
N ASN A 95 -32.60 -6.71 -1.73
CA ASN A 95 -31.72 -7.27 -0.72
C ASN A 95 -30.29 -6.70 -0.82
N LYS A 96 -30.05 -5.63 -0.04
CA LYS A 96 -28.72 -4.98 0.12
C LYS A 96 -27.60 -5.96 0.48
N ILE A 97 -27.95 -7.08 1.14
CA ILE A 97 -27.01 -8.13 1.55
C ILE A 97 -26.44 -8.85 0.32
N TYR A 98 -27.29 -9.34 -0.58
CA TYR A 98 -26.86 -10.03 -1.80
C TYR A 98 -26.08 -9.10 -2.73
N TYR A 99 -26.48 -7.83 -2.83
CA TYR A 99 -25.73 -6.84 -3.60
C TYR A 99 -24.31 -6.61 -3.05
N LYS A 100 -24.18 -6.53 -1.71
CA LYS A 100 -22.88 -6.39 -1.04
C LYS A 100 -22.00 -7.62 -1.26
N GLN A 101 -22.57 -8.82 -1.15
CA GLN A 101 -21.86 -10.08 -1.40
C GLN A 101 -21.38 -10.17 -2.84
N LEU A 102 -22.26 -9.87 -3.81
CA LEU A 102 -21.89 -9.85 -5.23
C LEU A 102 -20.75 -8.85 -5.50
N THR A 103 -20.81 -7.67 -4.91
CA THR A 103 -19.74 -6.66 -5.03
C THR A 103 -18.41 -7.18 -4.48
N GLN A 104 -18.43 -7.89 -3.35
CA GLN A 104 -17.24 -8.51 -2.77
C GLN A 104 -16.68 -9.63 -3.67
N CYS A 105 -17.54 -10.45 -4.28
CA CYS A 105 -17.14 -11.47 -5.26
C CYS A 105 -16.45 -10.85 -6.48
N VAL A 106 -17.04 -9.80 -7.06
CA VAL A 106 -16.46 -9.08 -8.20
C VAL A 106 -15.11 -8.48 -7.85
N LEU A 107 -14.98 -7.88 -6.66
CA LEU A 107 -13.72 -7.35 -6.16
C LEU A 107 -12.66 -8.45 -6.03
N ALA A 108 -13.01 -9.58 -5.42
CA ALA A 108 -12.12 -10.73 -5.24
C ALA A 108 -11.64 -11.29 -6.58
N LYS A 109 -12.56 -11.55 -7.53
CA LYS A 109 -12.24 -12.01 -8.89
C LYS A 109 -11.30 -11.04 -9.60
N THR A 110 -11.57 -9.74 -9.52
CA THR A 110 -10.75 -8.71 -10.17
C THR A 110 -9.33 -8.65 -9.58
N VAL A 111 -9.22 -8.83 -8.25
CA VAL A 111 -7.94 -8.89 -7.52
C VAL A 111 -7.14 -10.13 -7.95
N LEU A 112 -7.78 -11.31 -7.99
CA LEU A 112 -7.15 -12.56 -8.40
C LEU A 112 -6.66 -12.50 -9.84
N PHE A 113 -7.54 -12.09 -10.76
CA PHE A 113 -7.24 -12.04 -12.20
C PHE A 113 -6.07 -11.10 -12.51
N ASN A 114 -6.07 -9.89 -11.92
CA ASN A 114 -5.02 -8.91 -12.19
C ASN A 114 -3.79 -9.06 -11.25
N ARG A 115 -3.84 -9.96 -10.26
CA ARG A 115 -2.85 -10.10 -9.17
C ARG A 115 -2.45 -8.75 -8.55
N LYS A 116 -3.45 -7.91 -8.24
CA LYS A 116 -3.24 -6.55 -7.69
C LYS A 116 -3.68 -6.42 -6.25
N ARG A 117 -3.15 -5.40 -5.55
CA ARG A 117 -3.57 -5.10 -4.17
C ARG A 117 -5.00 -4.58 -4.18
N VAL A 118 -5.76 -4.90 -3.13
CA VAL A 118 -7.15 -4.43 -2.95
C VAL A 118 -7.26 -2.90 -3.03
N GLY A 119 -6.27 -2.19 -2.48
CA GLY A 119 -6.21 -0.73 -2.51
C GLY A 119 -6.10 -0.14 -3.91
N ASP A 120 -5.65 -0.90 -4.91
CA ASP A 120 -5.67 -0.45 -6.30
C ASP A 120 -7.03 -0.72 -6.94
N VAL A 121 -7.70 -1.83 -6.59
CA VAL A 121 -8.98 -2.24 -7.20
C VAL A 121 -10.15 -1.44 -6.65
N GLN A 122 -10.12 -1.03 -5.38
CA GLN A 122 -11.20 -0.27 -4.74
C GLN A 122 -11.53 1.08 -5.41
N TYR A 123 -10.55 1.70 -6.09
CA TYR A 123 -10.76 2.98 -6.78
C TYR A 123 -11.34 2.82 -8.19
N LEU A 124 -11.59 1.58 -8.64
CA LEU A 124 -12.23 1.32 -9.92
C LEU A 124 -13.70 1.76 -9.87
N LYS A 125 -14.02 2.76 -10.69
CA LYS A 125 -15.40 3.24 -10.85
C LYS A 125 -16.01 2.70 -12.15
N ILE A 126 -17.32 2.57 -12.16
CA ILE A 126 -18.10 2.19 -13.36
C ILE A 126 -17.91 3.22 -14.48
N GLU A 127 -17.81 4.51 -14.14
CA GLU A 127 -17.51 5.56 -15.12
C GLU A 127 -16.18 5.33 -15.86
N ASN A 128 -15.14 4.85 -15.16
CA ASN A 128 -13.85 4.51 -15.75
C ASN A 128 -13.93 3.27 -16.63
N TYR A 129 -14.79 2.31 -16.27
CA TYR A 129 -15.06 1.14 -17.09
C TYR A 129 -15.79 1.52 -18.39
N ASN A 130 -16.80 2.39 -18.32
CA ASN A 130 -17.58 2.84 -19.47
C ASN A 130 -16.77 3.75 -20.40
N LYS A 131 -15.81 4.51 -19.87
CA LYS A 131 -14.84 5.28 -20.66
C LYS A 131 -14.04 4.33 -21.55
N SER A 132 -14.46 4.22 -22.81
CA SER A 132 -13.69 3.57 -23.86
C SER A 132 -12.62 4.54 -24.32
N TYR A 133 -11.49 4.56 -23.62
CA TYR A 133 -10.28 5.05 -24.26
C TYR A 133 -10.02 4.08 -25.41
N SER A 134 -10.19 4.55 -26.65
CA SER A 134 -9.68 3.86 -27.83
C SER A 134 -8.16 3.94 -27.75
N THR A 135 -7.57 3.15 -26.84
CA THR A 135 -6.15 2.83 -26.95
C THR A 135 -6.12 1.79 -28.05
N VAL A 136 -6.05 2.25 -29.30
CA VAL A 136 -5.41 1.51 -30.37
C VAL A 136 -4.18 0.88 -29.72
N ASN A 137 -4.18 -0.44 -29.58
CA ASN A 137 -2.97 -1.12 -29.16
C ASN A 137 -1.92 -0.68 -30.19
N PRO A 138 -0.84 0.02 -29.79
CA PRO A 138 0.21 0.32 -30.76
C PRO A 138 0.61 -1.01 -31.39
N GLU A 139 0.76 -1.09 -32.71
CA GLU A 139 1.01 -2.36 -33.42
C GLU A 139 2.18 -3.16 -32.82
N CYS A 140 3.14 -2.45 -32.20
CA CYS A 140 4.23 -3.01 -31.42
C CYS A 140 3.78 -3.94 -30.26
N PHE A 141 2.62 -3.70 -29.65
CA PHE A 141 2.07 -4.55 -28.60
C PHE A 141 1.54 -5.88 -29.17
N ASP A 142 0.89 -5.84 -30.32
CA ASP A 142 0.40 -7.06 -30.97
C ASP A 142 1.56 -7.92 -31.49
N GLN A 143 2.69 -7.33 -31.85
CA GLN A 143 3.90 -8.09 -32.23
C GLN A 143 4.56 -8.80 -31.04
N ALA A 144 4.45 -8.25 -29.83
CA ALA A 144 5.04 -8.81 -28.62
C ALA A 144 4.20 -9.93 -27.97
N LEU A 145 2.92 -10.07 -28.36
CA LEU A 145 2.00 -11.05 -27.80
C LEU A 145 2.07 -12.38 -28.54
N THR A 146 2.03 -13.46 -27.78
CA THR A 146 1.83 -14.82 -28.27
C THR A 146 0.42 -14.96 -28.89
N GLU A 147 0.21 -15.92 -29.79
CA GLU A 147 -1.10 -16.12 -30.45
C GLU A 147 -2.25 -16.31 -29.47
N VAL A 148 -2.02 -17.05 -28.39
CA VAL A 148 -2.99 -17.24 -27.30
C VAL A 148 -3.30 -15.91 -26.61
N GLU A 149 -2.28 -15.11 -26.33
CA GLU A 149 -2.45 -13.83 -25.64
C GLU A 149 -3.17 -12.80 -26.53
N LYS A 150 -2.98 -12.86 -27.86
CA LYS A 150 -3.75 -12.05 -28.83
C LYS A 150 -5.24 -12.37 -28.75
N ILE A 151 -5.60 -13.64 -28.68
CA ILE A 151 -7.01 -14.06 -28.54
C ILE A 151 -7.58 -13.55 -27.21
N ILE A 152 -6.84 -13.70 -26.11
CA ILE A 152 -7.26 -13.22 -24.79
C ILE A 152 -7.40 -11.69 -24.78
N SER A 153 -6.46 -10.97 -25.39
CA SER A 153 -6.47 -9.50 -25.50
C SER A 153 -7.71 -8.98 -26.21
N LYS A 154 -8.23 -9.71 -27.22
CA LYS A 154 -9.49 -9.35 -27.89
C LYS A 154 -10.69 -9.38 -26.93
N ASN A 155 -10.71 -10.34 -26.00
CA ASN A 155 -11.81 -10.54 -25.05
C ASN A 155 -11.75 -9.60 -23.84
N HIS A 156 -10.62 -8.91 -23.61
CA HIS A 156 -10.42 -8.06 -22.44
C HIS A 156 -10.35 -6.58 -22.84
N LYS A 157 -11.01 -5.74 -22.04
CA LYS A 157 -10.93 -4.29 -22.10
C LYS A 157 -9.85 -3.81 -21.15
N ARG A 158 -8.98 -2.94 -21.66
CA ARG A 158 -8.05 -2.18 -20.83
C ARG A 158 -8.76 -1.00 -20.21
N VAL A 159 -8.70 -0.90 -18.89
CA VAL A 159 -9.23 0.24 -18.13
C VAL A 159 -8.09 0.91 -17.37
N ILE A 160 -8.07 2.25 -17.45
CA ILE A 160 -7.09 3.10 -16.76
C ILE A 160 -7.82 3.86 -15.67
N THR A 161 -7.32 3.74 -14.45
CA THR A 161 -7.89 4.42 -13.28
C THR A 161 -6.79 5.04 -12.43
N GLY A 162 -7.13 6.07 -11.66
CA GLY A 162 -6.23 6.65 -10.66
C GLY A 162 -6.07 5.71 -9.46
N GLY A 163 -4.84 5.54 -8.98
CA GLY A 163 -4.53 4.81 -7.75
C GLY A 163 -4.30 5.74 -6.58
N LYS A 164 -3.93 5.16 -5.42
CA LYS A 164 -3.48 5.93 -4.26
C LYS A 164 -2.26 6.78 -4.68
N GLY A 165 -2.37 8.10 -4.53
CA GLY A 165 -1.31 9.05 -4.89
C GLY A 165 -1.28 9.48 -6.36
N SER A 166 -2.43 9.50 -7.05
CA SER A 166 -2.59 10.04 -8.41
C SER A 166 -1.78 9.33 -9.52
N LYS A 167 -1.23 8.14 -9.23
CA LYS A 167 -0.54 7.33 -10.23
C LYS A 167 -1.57 6.55 -11.06
N PRO A 168 -1.58 6.68 -12.40
CA PRO A 168 -2.49 5.92 -13.24
C PRO A 168 -2.08 4.45 -13.26
N TRP A 169 -3.04 3.55 -13.10
CA TRP A 169 -2.80 2.11 -13.14
C TRP A 169 -3.59 1.42 -14.27
N ARG A 170 -2.88 0.51 -14.94
CA ARG A 170 -3.29 -0.47 -15.97
C ARG A 170 -4.12 -1.65 -15.42
N LYS A 171 -5.40 -1.90 -15.74
CA LYS A 171 -6.00 -3.26 -15.56
C LYS A 171 -6.73 -3.77 -16.80
N LEU A 172 -6.90 -5.08 -16.84
CA LEU A 172 -7.72 -5.80 -17.80
C LEU A 172 -9.00 -6.28 -17.11
N LEU A 173 -10.11 -6.10 -17.78
CA LEU A 173 -11.44 -6.57 -17.38
C LEU A 173 -12.08 -7.27 -18.58
N ALA A 174 -12.83 -8.34 -18.38
CA ALA A 174 -13.53 -9.01 -19.47
C ALA A 174 -14.53 -8.03 -20.13
N LYS A 175 -14.58 -7.99 -21.47
CA LYS A 175 -15.53 -7.16 -22.23
C LYS A 175 -16.96 -7.67 -22.07
N THR A 176 -17.11 -8.98 -22.01
CA THR A 176 -18.40 -9.65 -21.92
C THR A 176 -18.71 -9.89 -20.45
N ILE A 177 -19.55 -9.05 -19.88
CA ILE A 177 -20.40 -9.45 -18.76
C ILE A 177 -21.63 -10.03 -19.44
N SER A 178 -21.60 -11.33 -19.73
CA SER A 178 -22.85 -12.05 -20.00
C SER A 178 -23.57 -12.12 -18.66
N VAL A 179 -24.42 -11.11 -18.44
CA VAL A 179 -25.58 -11.25 -17.55
C VAL A 179 -26.55 -12.19 -18.23
#